data_AF-A0A8H4ATH1-F1
#
_entry.id   AF-A0A8H4ATH1-F1
#
_cell.length_a   1.000
_cell.length_b   1.000
_cell.length_c   1.000
_cell.angle_alpha   90.00
_cell.angle_beta   90.00
_cell.angle_gamma   90.00
#
_symmetry.space_group_name_H-M   'P 1'
#
loop_
_entity.id
_entity.type
_entity.pdbx_description
1 polymer ?
#
loop_
_entity_poly.entity_id
_entity_poly.type
_entity_poly.pdbx_seq_one_letter_code
_entity_poly.pdbx_strand_id
1 'polypeptide(L)'
;MNNFQNLCIYFILSFTYSFVICQDIPEGRSEHASALINDKLYFFGGVTPTTDTSNEVFYIDLSSTFDILTLPFKKVSIGIPVGVNLATCVSSPDNSAIFLIGGRMTSTSTAIYKFDPINLQWTIPIINGFNSSFIRNEINIVIDGKGKSYIFGGTDTKTGTTTGNGQLFYEMSLFDTASLTWSALTLPTDVLPRIDYTATLLPTGFIIYLGGETRLTPSSASTFTSLNDILIFDIKLLSWSNKTTSGITVQPRYGHSAVLSKDGNIIIFGGARGSAQVYPDLAVLNTNTWIWSVPSNSTVNVPPSLTFHTANLYKIYMIIAFGRKTSQVVVRPYNYSNNIYIFNTATYSWVSSFNEVSQGTPTNSDGAATNKGDLSTDNGNSSTYKIILYLVIGIGCIAFLSGLVVCYKKCYKNRTKIEKNLMSEVSDLHDKERYSNIVI
;
A
#
# COMPACT_ATOMS: atom_id res chain seq x y z
N MET A 1 -13.17 -43.74 18.23
CA MET A 1 -12.64 -42.41 18.60
C MET A 1 -11.88 -41.75 17.46
N ASN A 2 -10.94 -42.44 16.78
CA ASN A 2 -10.11 -41.83 15.71
C ASN A 2 -10.89 -41.25 14.52
N ASN A 3 -11.98 -41.88 14.07
CA ASN A 3 -12.77 -41.35 12.95
C ASN A 3 -13.57 -40.09 13.28
N PHE A 4 -13.99 -39.90 14.54
CA PHE A 4 -14.70 -38.70 14.97
C PHE A 4 -13.75 -37.51 15.14
N GLN A 5 -12.56 -37.74 15.71
CA GLN A 5 -11.50 -36.73 15.78
C GLN A 5 -11.04 -36.29 14.38
N ASN A 6 -10.84 -37.22 13.44
CA ASN A 6 -10.46 -36.89 12.07
C ASN A 6 -11.56 -36.10 11.34
N LEU A 7 -12.83 -36.44 11.56
CA LEU A 7 -13.97 -35.69 11.00
C LEU A 7 -14.06 -34.28 11.59
N CYS A 8 -13.85 -34.11 12.90
CA CYS A 8 -13.79 -32.80 13.55
C CYS A 8 -12.61 -31.95 13.04
N ILE A 9 -11.44 -32.54 12.85
CA ILE A 9 -10.27 -31.84 12.27
C ILE A 9 -10.58 -31.41 10.83
N TYR A 10 -11.18 -32.28 10.02
CA TYR A 10 -11.56 -31.93 8.65
C TYR A 10 -12.63 -30.83 8.61
N PHE A 11 -13.62 -30.88 9.51
CA PHE A 11 -14.62 -29.83 9.66
C PHE A 11 -14.00 -28.51 10.09
N ILE A 12 -13.12 -28.51 11.10
CA ILE A 12 -12.42 -27.32 11.58
C ILE A 12 -11.54 -26.75 10.46
N LEU A 13 -10.75 -27.57 9.77
CA LEU A 13 -9.89 -27.14 8.65
C LEU A 13 -10.72 -26.58 7.49
N SER A 14 -11.83 -27.24 7.12
CA SER A 14 -12.72 -26.75 6.07
C SER A 14 -13.46 -25.46 6.48
N PHE A 15 -13.78 -25.29 7.77
CA PHE A 15 -14.42 -24.11 8.31
C PHE A 15 -13.44 -22.95 8.43
N THR A 16 -12.21 -23.17 8.89
CA THR A 16 -11.14 -22.16 8.87
C THR A 16 -10.81 -21.75 7.44
N TYR A 17 -10.75 -22.71 6.50
CA TYR A 17 -10.54 -22.43 5.08
C TYR A 17 -11.69 -21.59 4.50
N SER A 18 -12.94 -21.92 4.84
CA SER A 18 -14.12 -21.17 4.38
C SER A 18 -14.26 -19.79 5.02
N PHE A 19 -13.85 -19.64 6.30
CA PHE A 19 -13.88 -18.36 7.01
C PHE A 19 -12.78 -17.41 6.50
N VAL A 20 -11.60 -17.95 6.17
CA VAL A 20 -10.51 -17.20 5.52
C VAL A 20 -10.91 -16.75 4.12
N ILE A 21 -11.65 -17.56 3.35
CA ILE A 21 -12.21 -17.15 2.04
C ILE A 21 -13.34 -16.10 2.18
N CYS A 22 -13.96 -15.98 3.36
CA CYS A 22 -15.00 -14.99 3.63
C CYS A 22 -14.44 -13.61 4.03
N GLN A 23 -13.14 -13.50 4.30
CA GLN A 23 -12.47 -12.21 4.47
C GLN A 23 -11.93 -11.76 3.12
N ASP A 24 -12.33 -10.57 2.66
CA ASP A 24 -11.82 -9.92 1.45
C ASP A 24 -10.37 -9.42 1.67
N ILE A 25 -9.47 -10.33 2.06
CA ILE A 25 -8.05 -10.05 2.29
C ILE A 25 -7.37 -9.91 0.93
N PRO A 26 -6.63 -8.82 0.68
CA PRO A 26 -5.86 -8.68 -0.54
C PRO A 26 -4.77 -9.75 -0.64
N GLU A 27 -4.59 -10.32 -1.83
CA GLU A 27 -3.38 -11.09 -2.12
C GLU A 27 -2.13 -10.22 -1.93
N GLY A 28 -1.01 -10.84 -1.56
CA GLY A 28 0.27 -10.16 -1.45
C GLY A 28 0.61 -9.47 -2.77
N ARG A 29 1.11 -8.23 -2.70
CA ARG A 29 1.32 -7.42 -3.91
C ARG A 29 2.51 -6.48 -3.79
N SER A 30 2.93 -5.92 -4.91
CA SER A 30 3.92 -4.84 -4.95
C SER A 30 3.59 -3.86 -6.06
N GLU A 31 4.34 -2.77 -6.18
CA GLU A 31 4.16 -1.77 -7.26
C GLU A 31 2.73 -1.20 -7.32
N HIS A 32 1.99 -1.30 -6.22
CA HIS A 32 0.67 -0.72 -6.05
C HIS A 32 0.82 0.74 -5.63
N ALA A 33 -0.19 1.56 -5.93
CA ALA A 33 -0.26 2.92 -5.41
C ALA A 33 -1.08 2.93 -4.11
N SER A 34 -0.87 3.94 -3.27
CA SER A 34 -1.66 4.13 -2.05
C SER A 34 -1.89 5.60 -1.76
N ALA A 35 -3.08 5.95 -1.30
CA ALA A 35 -3.40 7.32 -0.90
C ALA A 35 -4.20 7.33 0.40
N LEU A 36 -3.78 8.21 1.31
CA LEU A 36 -4.55 8.58 2.48
C LEU A 36 -5.50 9.73 2.11
N ILE A 37 -6.79 9.57 2.39
CA ILE A 37 -7.78 10.65 2.29
C ILE A 37 -8.74 10.55 3.47
N ASN A 38 -8.91 11.66 4.20
CA ASN A 38 -9.54 11.65 5.52
C ASN A 38 -8.88 10.57 6.43
N ASP A 39 -9.67 9.66 6.99
CA ASP A 39 -9.22 8.55 7.84
C ASP A 39 -9.15 7.22 7.10
N LYS A 40 -9.11 7.21 5.77
CA LYS A 40 -9.03 5.98 4.98
C LYS A 40 -7.75 5.93 4.17
N LEU A 41 -7.00 4.84 4.32
CA LEU A 41 -5.84 4.55 3.49
C LEU A 41 -6.23 3.54 2.42
N TYR A 42 -6.25 3.99 1.17
CA TYR A 42 -6.59 3.18 0.00
C TYR A 42 -5.34 2.60 -0.66
N PHE A 43 -5.50 1.44 -1.31
CA PHE A 43 -4.49 0.73 -2.08
C PHE A 43 -5.04 0.38 -3.46
N PHE A 44 -4.27 0.66 -4.50
CA PHE A 44 -4.70 0.63 -5.89
C PHE A 44 -3.77 -0.25 -6.74
N GLY A 45 -4.32 -1.30 -7.34
CA GLY A 45 -3.65 -2.11 -8.34
C GLY A 45 -2.39 -2.82 -7.82
N GLY A 46 -1.34 -2.81 -8.64
CA GLY A 46 -0.05 -3.47 -8.39
C GLY A 46 0.11 -4.82 -9.08
N VAL A 47 1.25 -5.46 -8.82
CA VAL A 47 1.61 -6.82 -9.24
C VAL A 47 1.25 -7.79 -8.13
N THR A 48 0.67 -8.92 -8.46
CA THR A 48 0.37 -10.04 -7.55
C THR A 48 1.15 -11.29 -7.99
N PRO A 49 1.19 -12.37 -7.18
CA PRO A 49 1.70 -13.67 -7.64
C PRO A 49 1.05 -14.20 -8.93
N THR A 50 -0.18 -13.78 -9.23
CA THR A 50 -0.97 -14.31 -10.35
C THR A 50 -1.15 -13.33 -11.50
N THR A 51 -0.88 -12.03 -11.31
CA THR A 51 -1.11 -10.99 -12.33
C THR A 51 0.02 -9.93 -12.35
N ASP A 52 0.42 -9.51 -13.55
CA ASP A 52 1.40 -8.42 -13.74
C ASP A 52 0.82 -7.03 -13.46
N THR A 53 -0.51 -6.92 -13.51
CA THR A 53 -1.26 -5.71 -13.16
C THR A 53 -2.57 -6.11 -12.50
N SER A 54 -2.99 -5.34 -11.52
CA SER A 54 -4.28 -5.49 -10.84
C SER A 54 -5.08 -4.21 -11.01
N ASN A 55 -6.40 -4.34 -11.03
CA ASN A 55 -7.32 -3.22 -10.96
C ASN A 55 -8.08 -3.19 -9.62
N GLU A 56 -7.70 -4.04 -8.67
CA GLU A 56 -8.39 -4.11 -7.39
C GLU A 56 -8.12 -2.87 -6.54
N VAL A 57 -9.11 -2.54 -5.71
CA VAL A 57 -9.05 -1.43 -4.77
C VAL A 57 -9.45 -1.93 -3.40
N PHE A 58 -8.60 -1.63 -2.42
CA PHE A 58 -8.81 -1.96 -1.02
C PHE A 58 -8.57 -0.73 -0.17
N TYR A 59 -9.12 -0.70 1.04
CA TYR A 59 -8.75 0.29 2.03
C TYR A 59 -8.76 -0.26 3.44
N ILE A 60 -8.05 0.43 4.32
CA ILE A 60 -8.20 0.29 5.78
C ILE A 60 -8.77 1.58 6.35
N ASP A 61 -9.62 1.42 7.35
CA ASP A 61 -10.25 2.52 8.08
C ASP A 61 -9.42 2.82 9.33
N LEU A 62 -8.77 3.97 9.34
CA LEU A 62 -7.87 4.44 10.40
C LEU A 62 -8.60 5.23 11.50
N SER A 63 -9.93 5.33 11.41
CA SER A 63 -10.78 5.89 12.49
C SER A 63 -10.97 4.91 13.66
N SER A 64 -10.40 3.71 13.59
CA SER A 64 -10.52 2.67 14.62
C SER A 64 -9.18 1.98 14.86
N THR A 65 -9.00 1.49 16.08
CA THR A 65 -7.82 0.72 16.50
C THR A 65 -7.85 -0.68 15.87
N PHE A 66 -6.70 -1.21 15.47
CA PHE A 66 -6.57 -2.58 14.96
C PHE A 66 -5.19 -3.19 15.24
N ASP A 67 -5.12 -4.52 15.32
CA ASP A 67 -3.88 -5.29 15.42
C ASP A 67 -3.39 -5.73 14.03
N ILE A 68 -2.07 -5.76 13.82
CA ILE A 68 -1.47 -6.14 12.54
C ILE A 68 -1.71 -7.61 12.15
N LEU A 69 -2.11 -8.46 13.10
CA LEU A 69 -2.48 -9.86 12.85
C LEU A 69 -3.95 -10.01 12.44
N THR A 70 -4.78 -8.98 12.64
CA THR A 70 -6.20 -8.97 12.28
C THR A 70 -6.55 -7.69 11.51
N LEU A 71 -6.10 -7.66 10.25
CA LEU A 71 -6.16 -6.45 9.43
C LEU A 71 -7.59 -6.13 8.97
N PRO A 72 -8.08 -4.89 9.13
CA PRO A 72 -9.46 -4.52 8.83
C PRO A 72 -9.63 -4.10 7.35
N PHE A 73 -9.11 -4.91 6.42
CA PHE A 73 -9.24 -4.61 4.99
C PHE A 73 -10.70 -4.61 4.55
N LYS A 74 -11.05 -3.62 3.72
CA LYS A 74 -12.33 -3.51 3.04
C LYS A 74 -12.07 -3.43 1.54
N LYS A 75 -12.62 -4.38 0.77
CA LYS A 75 -12.56 -4.36 -0.69
C LYS A 75 -13.61 -3.40 -1.25
N VAL A 76 -13.21 -2.60 -2.24
CA VAL A 76 -14.12 -1.75 -3.00
C VAL A 76 -14.65 -2.56 -4.18
N SER A 77 -15.97 -2.65 -4.32
CA SER A 77 -16.61 -3.49 -5.34
C SER A 77 -16.28 -3.06 -6.78
N ILE A 78 -16.04 -1.76 -6.98
CA ILE A 78 -15.69 -1.20 -8.29
C ILE A 78 -14.20 -0.93 -8.31
N GLY A 79 -13.49 -1.77 -9.06
CA GLY A 79 -12.06 -1.62 -9.29
C GLY A 79 -11.72 -0.41 -10.16
N ILE A 80 -10.42 -0.19 -10.31
CA ILE A 80 -9.87 0.78 -11.26
C ILE A 80 -10.37 0.38 -12.67
N PRO A 81 -10.71 1.35 -13.54
CA PRO A 81 -11.13 1.05 -14.92
C PRO A 81 -10.08 0.33 -15.78
N VAL A 82 -8.86 0.17 -15.27
CA VAL A 82 -7.72 -0.43 -15.95
C VAL A 82 -6.86 -1.21 -14.96
N GLY A 83 -6.21 -2.28 -15.43
CA GLY A 83 -5.16 -2.95 -14.67
C GLY A 83 -3.89 -2.10 -14.69
N VAL A 84 -3.30 -1.82 -13.52
CA VAL A 84 -2.18 -0.89 -13.40
C VAL A 84 -1.17 -1.32 -12.34
N ASN A 85 0.11 -1.06 -12.59
CA ASN A 85 1.19 -1.07 -11.61
C ASN A 85 2.10 0.16 -11.79
N LEU A 86 2.99 0.43 -10.83
CA LEU A 86 3.96 1.54 -10.87
C LEU A 86 3.34 2.93 -11.13
N ALA A 87 2.05 3.05 -10.82
CA ALA A 87 1.33 4.32 -10.80
C ALA A 87 1.64 5.05 -9.49
N THR A 88 1.32 6.34 -9.48
CA THR A 88 1.37 7.16 -8.27
C THR A 88 0.02 7.83 -8.05
N CYS A 89 -0.20 8.42 -6.87
CA CYS A 89 -1.47 9.07 -6.59
C CYS A 89 -1.32 10.25 -5.63
N VAL A 90 -2.27 11.19 -5.75
CA VAL A 90 -2.44 12.31 -4.82
C VAL A 90 -3.88 12.40 -4.36
N SER A 91 -4.06 12.69 -3.09
CA SER A 91 -5.34 13.13 -2.54
C SER A 91 -5.45 14.64 -2.72
N SER A 92 -6.60 15.14 -3.19
CA SER A 92 -6.84 16.57 -3.25
C SER A 92 -6.87 17.17 -1.83
N PRO A 93 -6.34 18.38 -1.59
CA PRO A 93 -6.30 18.97 -0.25
C PRO A 93 -7.68 19.21 0.39
N ASP A 94 -8.72 19.33 -0.43
CA ASP A 94 -10.12 19.44 -0.01
C ASP A 94 -10.75 18.08 0.36
N ASN A 95 -9.99 16.99 0.28
CA ASN A 95 -10.41 15.60 0.48
C ASN A 95 -11.56 15.14 -0.43
N SER A 96 -11.80 15.81 -1.56
CA SER A 96 -12.89 15.47 -2.49
C SER A 96 -12.54 14.32 -3.43
N ALA A 97 -11.26 14.07 -3.72
CA ALA A 97 -10.86 13.07 -4.69
C ALA A 97 -9.44 12.52 -4.48
N ILE A 98 -9.21 11.32 -5.00
CA ILE A 98 -7.86 10.78 -5.24
C ILE A 98 -7.64 10.76 -6.75
N PHE A 99 -6.47 11.21 -7.21
CA PHE A 99 -6.06 11.09 -8.60
C PHE A 99 -4.98 10.03 -8.71
N LEU A 100 -5.23 8.98 -9.49
CA LEU A 100 -4.26 7.97 -9.87
C LEU A 100 -3.62 8.37 -11.20
N ILE A 101 -2.30 8.52 -11.23
CA ILE A 101 -1.56 9.13 -12.33
C ILE A 101 -0.43 8.20 -12.79
N GLY A 102 -0.34 8.00 -14.10
CA GLY A 102 0.70 7.21 -14.73
C GLY A 102 0.63 5.73 -14.38
N GLY A 103 1.78 5.07 -14.44
CA GLY A 103 1.92 3.63 -14.26
C GLY A 103 1.85 2.86 -15.57
N ARG A 104 2.19 1.57 -15.50
CA ARG A 104 2.08 0.67 -16.65
C ARG A 104 0.68 0.09 -16.64
N MET A 105 -0.06 0.36 -17.71
CA MET A 105 -1.48 0.03 -17.83
C MET A 105 -1.72 -1.00 -18.92
N THR A 106 -2.72 -1.87 -18.73
CA THR A 106 -3.13 -2.87 -19.73
C THR A 106 -3.75 -2.26 -20.99
N SER A 107 -4.36 -1.07 -20.89
CA SER A 107 -4.89 -0.29 -22.01
C SER A 107 -4.90 1.21 -21.67
N THR A 108 -4.61 2.09 -22.62
CA THR A 108 -4.32 3.51 -22.34
C THR A 108 -5.26 4.46 -23.09
N SER A 109 -6.48 4.69 -22.59
CA SER A 109 -7.30 5.82 -23.08
C SER A 109 -6.93 7.15 -22.41
N THR A 110 -6.31 7.08 -21.23
CA THR A 110 -5.80 8.21 -20.45
C THR A 110 -4.73 7.69 -19.49
N ALA A 111 -3.89 8.58 -18.96
CA ALA A 111 -2.94 8.27 -17.90
C ALA A 111 -3.36 8.80 -16.53
N ILE A 112 -4.58 9.32 -16.41
CA ILE A 112 -5.10 9.83 -15.14
C ILE A 112 -6.56 9.42 -14.93
N TYR A 113 -6.81 8.89 -13.73
CA TYR A 113 -8.13 8.50 -13.27
C TYR A 113 -8.44 9.20 -11.95
N LYS A 114 -9.68 9.66 -11.80
CA LYS A 114 -10.18 10.31 -10.59
C LYS A 114 -11.08 9.34 -9.83
N PHE A 115 -10.75 9.09 -8.57
CA PHE A 115 -11.53 8.30 -7.63
C PHE A 115 -12.29 9.21 -6.67
N ASP A 116 -13.59 8.97 -6.56
CA ASP A 116 -14.46 9.58 -5.55
C ASP A 116 -14.49 8.69 -4.30
N PRO A 117 -13.88 9.11 -3.18
CA PRO A 117 -13.80 8.31 -1.96
C PRO A 117 -15.13 8.23 -1.18
N ILE A 118 -16.13 9.04 -1.54
CA ILE A 118 -17.46 9.06 -0.92
C ILE A 118 -18.35 8.03 -1.62
N ASN A 119 -18.43 8.11 -2.95
CA ASN A 119 -19.29 7.24 -3.76
C ASN A 119 -18.59 5.96 -4.23
N LEU A 120 -17.27 5.85 -4.01
CA LEU A 120 -16.41 4.74 -4.43
C LEU A 120 -16.48 4.48 -5.94
N GLN A 121 -16.48 5.57 -6.73
CA GLN A 121 -16.59 5.53 -8.18
C GLN A 121 -15.34 6.09 -8.86
N TRP A 122 -15.09 5.63 -10.08
CA TRP A 122 -14.02 6.11 -10.94
C TRP A 122 -14.56 6.92 -12.11
N THR A 123 -13.85 7.98 -12.46
CA THR A 123 -14.13 8.83 -13.63
C THR A 123 -12.83 9.19 -14.34
N ILE A 124 -12.92 9.53 -15.63
CA ILE A 124 -11.83 10.18 -16.36
C ILE A 124 -12.04 11.69 -16.21
N PRO A 125 -11.17 12.41 -15.49
CA PRO A 125 -11.32 13.85 -15.32
C PRO A 125 -11.02 14.58 -16.64
N ILE A 126 -11.76 15.66 -16.90
CA ILE A 126 -11.43 16.60 -17.98
C ILE A 126 -10.41 17.58 -17.41
N ILE A 127 -9.18 17.55 -17.93
CA ILE A 127 -8.07 18.37 -17.45
C ILE A 127 -7.67 19.33 -18.56
N ASN A 128 -7.69 20.62 -18.25
CA ASN A 128 -7.30 21.66 -19.20
C ASN A 128 -5.78 21.61 -19.42
N GLY A 129 -5.36 21.60 -20.68
CA GLY A 129 -3.94 21.51 -21.06
C GLY A 129 -3.30 20.14 -20.84
N PHE A 130 -4.10 19.08 -20.66
CA PHE A 130 -3.55 17.74 -20.43
C PHE A 130 -2.65 17.29 -21.58
N ASN A 131 -1.45 16.83 -21.24
CA ASN A 131 -0.56 16.18 -22.19
C ASN A 131 -1.05 14.76 -22.47
N SER A 132 -1.74 14.55 -23.59
CA SER A 132 -2.24 13.22 -24.00
C SER A 132 -1.14 12.19 -24.23
N SER A 133 0.12 12.63 -24.37
CA SER A 133 1.29 11.75 -24.52
C SER A 133 1.96 11.41 -23.18
N PHE A 134 1.38 11.82 -22.05
CA PHE A 134 1.89 11.44 -20.74
C PHE A 134 1.70 9.93 -20.51
N ILE A 135 2.80 9.18 -20.44
CA ILE A 135 2.80 7.71 -20.29
C ILE A 135 3.79 7.22 -19.21
N ARG A 136 4.05 8.08 -18.23
CA ARG A 136 5.13 7.85 -17.25
C ARG A 136 4.75 6.83 -16.19
N ASN A 137 5.70 5.99 -15.83
CA ASN A 137 5.68 5.09 -14.68
C ASN A 137 6.98 5.23 -13.87
N GLU A 138 7.05 4.55 -12.73
CA GLU A 138 8.21 4.61 -11.80
C GLU A 138 8.46 6.04 -11.28
N ILE A 139 7.36 6.79 -11.11
CA ILE A 139 7.35 8.18 -10.63
C ILE A 139 6.86 8.27 -9.19
N ASN A 140 7.25 9.35 -8.51
CA ASN A 140 6.68 9.75 -7.24
C ASN A 140 6.15 11.18 -7.35
N ILE A 141 4.95 11.42 -6.83
CA ILE A 141 4.28 12.72 -6.88
C ILE A 141 4.21 13.33 -5.48
N VAL A 142 4.43 14.64 -5.42
CA VAL A 142 4.17 15.43 -4.20
C VAL A 142 3.18 16.53 -4.52
N ILE A 143 2.34 16.88 -3.55
CA ILE A 143 1.31 17.92 -3.67
C ILE A 143 1.47 18.95 -2.56
N ASP A 144 1.36 20.23 -2.89
CA ASP A 144 1.36 21.30 -1.91
C ASP A 144 -0.03 21.52 -1.28
N GLY A 145 -0.09 22.32 -0.22
CA GLY A 145 -1.35 22.62 0.46
C GLY A 145 -2.37 23.41 -0.39
N LYS A 146 -1.99 23.86 -1.59
CA LYS A 146 -2.87 24.57 -2.54
C LYS A 146 -3.40 23.65 -3.63
N GLY A 147 -2.95 22.40 -3.69
CA GLY A 147 -3.37 21.42 -4.68
C GLY A 147 -2.45 21.31 -5.90
N LYS A 148 -1.31 22.01 -5.89
CA LYS A 148 -0.35 21.94 -6.98
C LYS A 148 0.58 20.74 -6.77
N SER A 149 0.51 19.81 -7.71
CA SER A 149 1.29 18.57 -7.72
C SER A 149 2.49 18.66 -8.65
N TYR A 150 3.59 18.04 -8.26
CA TYR A 150 4.88 18.08 -8.95
C TYR A 150 5.34 16.66 -9.28
N ILE A 151 5.58 16.38 -10.56
CA ILE A 151 5.97 15.05 -11.07
C ILE A 151 7.25 15.22 -11.88
N PHE A 152 8.35 14.66 -11.39
CA PHE A 152 9.65 14.69 -12.06
C PHE A 152 10.06 13.30 -12.53
N GLY A 153 10.94 13.20 -13.54
CA GLY A 153 11.48 11.90 -13.92
C GLY A 153 10.42 10.95 -14.47
N GLY A 154 10.64 9.68 -14.22
CA GLY A 154 9.84 8.58 -14.74
C GLY A 154 10.36 8.03 -16.05
N THR A 155 9.76 6.91 -16.46
CA THR A 155 10.03 6.22 -17.73
C THR A 155 8.73 5.82 -18.42
N ASP A 156 8.76 5.50 -19.71
CA ASP A 156 7.63 4.95 -20.46
C ASP A 156 7.69 3.42 -20.62
N THR A 157 8.43 2.75 -19.73
CA THR A 157 8.61 1.30 -19.78
C THR A 157 7.26 0.56 -19.80
N LYS A 158 7.06 -0.34 -20.77
CA LYS A 158 5.78 -1.01 -21.00
C LYS A 158 5.58 -2.23 -20.08
N THR A 159 4.33 -2.63 -19.88
CA THR A 159 3.98 -3.90 -19.21
C THR A 159 4.69 -5.08 -19.86
N GLY A 160 5.19 -6.03 -19.07
CA GLY A 160 5.92 -7.21 -19.56
C GLY A 160 7.37 -6.95 -19.99
N THR A 161 7.87 -5.72 -19.88
CA THR A 161 9.30 -5.40 -20.14
C THR A 161 10.06 -5.18 -18.83
N THR A 162 11.36 -5.47 -18.86
CA THR A 162 12.25 -5.23 -17.71
C THR A 162 12.36 -3.73 -17.43
N THR A 163 12.36 -3.38 -16.14
CA THR A 163 12.51 -2.01 -15.64
C THR A 163 13.69 -1.29 -16.29
N GLY A 164 13.45 -0.01 -16.63
CA GLY A 164 14.46 0.88 -17.15
C GLY A 164 14.69 0.87 -18.67
N ASN A 165 14.10 0.00 -19.48
CA ASN A 165 14.35 0.09 -20.94
C ASN A 165 13.59 1.22 -21.67
N GLY A 166 12.67 1.92 -20.98
CA GLY A 166 11.93 3.04 -21.54
C GLY A 166 12.71 4.35 -21.59
N GLN A 167 12.22 5.30 -22.39
CA GLN A 167 12.68 6.68 -22.44
C GLN A 167 12.52 7.34 -21.06
N LEU A 168 13.55 8.07 -20.63
CA LEU A 168 13.51 8.86 -19.39
C LEU A 168 13.02 10.29 -19.66
N PHE A 169 12.27 10.85 -18.71
CA PHE A 169 11.69 12.18 -18.84
C PHE A 169 12.39 13.21 -17.93
N TYR A 170 12.91 14.27 -18.53
CA TYR A 170 13.69 15.32 -17.84
C TYR A 170 12.82 16.48 -17.33
N GLU A 171 11.65 16.68 -17.94
CA GLU A 171 10.75 17.78 -17.63
C GLU A 171 9.91 17.48 -16.37
N MET A 172 9.54 18.53 -15.65
CA MET A 172 8.64 18.45 -14.52
C MET A 172 7.21 18.70 -14.98
N SER A 173 6.33 17.71 -14.83
CA SER A 173 4.90 17.89 -15.05
C SER A 173 4.23 18.45 -13.79
N LEU A 174 3.32 19.40 -13.99
CA LEU A 174 2.58 20.07 -12.94
C LEU A 174 1.09 19.80 -13.12
N PHE A 175 0.41 19.41 -12.05
CA PHE A 175 -1.02 19.16 -12.04
C PHE A 175 -1.67 19.89 -10.87
N ASP A 176 -2.58 20.81 -11.16
CA ASP A 176 -3.37 21.51 -10.15
C ASP A 176 -4.71 20.78 -9.93
N THR A 177 -4.88 20.16 -8.76
CA THR A 177 -6.07 19.36 -8.44
C THR A 177 -7.34 20.19 -8.26
N ALA A 178 -7.20 21.48 -7.91
CA ALA A 178 -8.33 22.36 -7.63
C ALA A 178 -8.92 22.92 -8.92
N SER A 179 -8.07 23.39 -9.83
CA SER A 179 -8.46 23.95 -11.13
C SER A 179 -8.53 22.91 -12.25
N LEU A 180 -8.07 21.68 -12.01
CA LEU A 180 -7.91 20.63 -13.03
C LEU A 180 -7.11 21.13 -14.25
N THR A 181 -5.96 21.75 -14.00
CA THR A 181 -5.06 22.22 -15.05
C THR A 181 -3.76 21.44 -15.04
N TRP A 182 -3.25 21.15 -16.24
CA TRP A 182 -1.96 20.51 -16.46
C TRP A 182 -1.01 21.47 -17.16
N SER A 183 0.24 21.48 -16.73
CA SER A 183 1.31 22.24 -17.38
C SER A 183 2.64 21.50 -17.23
N ALA A 184 3.66 21.97 -17.93
CA ALA A 184 5.01 21.45 -17.81
C ALA A 184 5.98 22.60 -17.49
N LEU A 185 6.99 22.29 -16.70
CA LEU A 185 8.11 23.17 -16.40
C LEU A 185 9.37 22.55 -17.00
N THR A 186 9.92 23.23 -18.00
CA THR A 186 11.22 22.89 -18.59
C THR A 186 12.31 23.45 -17.71
N LEU A 187 13.13 22.55 -17.15
CA LEU A 187 14.22 22.88 -16.24
C LEU A 187 15.57 22.65 -16.93
N PRO A 188 16.68 23.19 -16.39
CA PRO A 188 18.01 22.91 -16.89
C PRO A 188 18.29 21.41 -17.09
N THR A 189 18.97 21.06 -18.19
CA THR A 189 19.20 19.67 -18.61
C THR A 189 20.38 19.00 -17.89
N ASP A 190 21.01 19.69 -16.95
CA ASP A 190 22.13 19.18 -16.14
C ASP A 190 21.65 18.28 -14.98
N VAL A 191 20.36 18.33 -14.65
CA VAL A 191 19.75 17.39 -13.70
C VAL A 191 19.26 16.15 -14.43
N LEU A 192 19.85 15.01 -14.07
CA LEU A 192 19.46 13.73 -14.64
C LEU A 192 18.08 13.27 -14.12
N PRO A 193 17.27 12.63 -14.98
CA PRO A 193 15.97 12.09 -14.62
C PRO A 193 16.13 10.88 -13.69
N ARG A 194 15.09 10.61 -12.91
CA ARG A 194 15.09 9.57 -11.89
C ARG A 194 13.88 8.64 -12.05
N ILE A 195 14.07 7.38 -11.71
CA ILE A 195 13.02 6.35 -11.62
C ILE A 195 13.12 5.64 -10.26
N ASP A 196 12.01 5.11 -9.78
CA ASP A 196 11.91 4.32 -8.53
C ASP A 196 12.51 5.03 -7.29
N TYR A 197 12.50 6.36 -7.33
CA TYR A 197 12.91 7.26 -6.25
C TYR A 197 11.72 7.59 -5.35
N THR A 198 11.98 8.21 -4.20
CA THR A 198 10.94 8.85 -3.38
C THR A 198 11.11 10.35 -3.41
N ALA A 199 10.00 11.10 -3.49
CA ALA A 199 9.99 12.54 -3.30
C ALA A 199 9.25 12.90 -2.00
N THR A 200 9.69 13.97 -1.34
CA THR A 200 9.05 14.46 -0.12
C THR A 200 9.03 15.99 -0.13
N LEU A 201 7.84 16.59 -0.07
CA LEU A 201 7.70 18.05 0.00
C LEU A 201 7.77 18.50 1.47
N LEU A 202 8.74 19.34 1.77
CA LEU A 202 8.88 19.99 3.08
C LEU A 202 7.99 21.23 3.19
N PRO A 203 7.55 21.62 4.40
CA PRO A 203 6.79 22.85 4.63
C PRO A 203 7.49 24.13 4.14
N THR A 204 8.82 24.09 4.00
CA THR A 204 9.63 25.18 3.47
C THR A 204 9.39 25.45 1.97
N GLY A 205 8.85 24.47 1.24
CA GLY A 205 8.71 24.50 -0.22
C GLY A 205 9.82 23.75 -0.96
N PHE A 206 10.67 23.01 -0.25
CA PHE A 206 11.68 22.15 -0.87
C PHE A 206 11.14 20.74 -1.10
N ILE A 207 11.25 20.25 -2.33
CA ILE A 207 11.02 18.83 -2.66
C ILE A 207 12.37 18.11 -2.56
N ILE A 208 12.41 17.09 -1.71
CA ILE A 208 13.60 16.27 -1.46
C ILE A 208 13.48 14.98 -2.27
N TYR A 209 14.44 14.73 -3.16
CA TYR A 209 14.49 13.52 -3.98
C TYR A 209 15.54 12.55 -3.42
N LEU A 210 15.09 11.36 -3.01
CA LEU A 210 15.93 10.34 -2.39
C LEU A 210 16.00 9.08 -3.23
N GLY A 211 17.21 8.58 -3.43
CA GLY A 211 17.50 7.31 -4.09
C GLY A 211 16.99 7.24 -5.52
N GLY A 212 16.55 6.04 -5.89
CA GLY A 212 16.18 5.68 -7.25
C GLY A 212 17.38 5.44 -8.15
N GLU A 213 17.09 5.24 -9.42
CA GLU A 213 18.08 5.07 -10.47
C GLU A 213 18.07 6.24 -11.44
N THR A 214 19.22 6.49 -12.06
CA THR A 214 19.38 7.51 -13.09
C THR A 214 20.25 7.00 -14.23
N ARG A 215 20.25 7.70 -15.36
CA ARG A 215 21.07 7.39 -16.53
C ARG A 215 21.59 8.65 -17.17
N LEU A 216 22.82 8.58 -17.67
CA LEU A 216 23.43 9.66 -18.45
C LEU A 216 22.78 9.79 -19.83
N THR A 217 22.47 8.67 -20.48
CA THR A 217 21.77 8.60 -21.77
C THR A 217 20.78 7.43 -21.76
N PRO A 218 19.79 7.39 -22.68
CA PRO A 218 18.88 6.24 -22.79
C PRO A 218 19.60 4.89 -23.00
N SER A 219 20.78 4.92 -23.64
CA SER A 219 21.63 3.75 -23.89
C SER A 219 22.64 3.44 -22.77
N SER A 220 22.76 4.31 -21.77
CA SER A 220 23.69 4.10 -20.64
C SER A 220 23.10 3.10 -19.65
N ALA A 221 23.99 2.36 -18.97
CA ALA A 221 23.60 1.54 -17.83
C ALA A 221 23.00 2.43 -16.73
N SER A 222 21.97 1.90 -16.05
CA SER A 222 21.38 2.52 -14.86
C SER A 222 22.42 2.65 -13.75
N THR A 223 22.45 3.80 -13.09
CA THR A 223 23.25 4.03 -11.89
C THR A 223 22.35 4.33 -10.70
N PHE A 224 22.62 3.70 -9.56
CA PHE A 224 21.90 4.01 -8.33
C PHE A 224 22.30 5.39 -7.83
N THR A 225 21.31 6.19 -7.45
CA THR A 225 21.60 7.51 -6.92
C THR A 225 22.04 7.43 -5.46
N SER A 226 23.13 8.14 -5.15
CA SER A 226 23.62 8.36 -3.79
C SER A 226 22.52 8.93 -2.89
N LEU A 227 22.44 8.44 -1.65
CA LEU A 227 21.67 9.09 -0.57
C LEU A 227 22.53 10.09 0.23
N ASN A 228 23.81 10.22 -0.12
CA ASN A 228 24.68 11.23 0.48
C ASN A 228 24.53 12.60 -0.20
N ASP A 229 24.24 12.61 -1.50
CA ASP A 229 24.08 13.84 -2.29
C ASP A 229 22.63 13.94 -2.78
N ILE A 230 21.85 14.72 -2.02
CA ILE A 230 20.40 14.83 -2.18
C ILE A 230 20.09 15.93 -3.18
N LEU A 231 19.30 15.59 -4.19
CA LEU A 231 18.74 16.56 -5.13
C LEU A 231 17.52 17.22 -4.51
N ILE A 232 17.49 18.56 -4.57
CA ILE A 232 16.44 19.38 -3.99
C ILE A 232 15.86 20.29 -5.07
N PHE A 233 14.53 20.37 -5.15
CA PHE A 233 13.84 21.36 -5.97
C PHE A 233 13.15 22.40 -5.08
N ASP A 234 13.40 23.68 -5.33
CA ASP A 234 12.68 24.78 -4.69
C ASP A 234 11.45 25.15 -5.51
N ILE A 235 10.25 24.93 -4.98
CA ILE A 235 9.00 25.22 -5.70
C ILE A 235 8.69 26.72 -5.83
N LYS A 236 9.36 27.57 -5.06
CA LYS A 236 9.20 29.04 -5.09
C LYS A 236 10.14 29.65 -6.13
N LEU A 237 11.39 29.20 -6.13
CA LEU A 237 12.42 29.67 -7.08
C LEU A 237 12.42 28.90 -8.40
N LEU A 238 11.73 27.76 -8.46
CA LEU A 238 11.68 26.85 -9.60
C LEU A 238 13.08 26.42 -10.07
N SER A 239 13.95 26.12 -9.10
CA SER A 239 15.35 25.80 -9.34
C SER A 239 15.81 24.57 -8.57
N TRP A 240 16.81 23.91 -9.13
CA TRP A 240 17.46 22.76 -8.52
C TRP A 240 18.65 23.20 -7.66
N SER A 241 18.90 22.43 -6.60
CA SER A 241 20.11 22.50 -5.80
C SER A 241 20.49 21.11 -5.28
N ASN A 242 21.71 20.96 -4.77
CA ASN A 242 22.16 19.73 -4.14
C ASN A 242 22.51 19.98 -2.68
N LYS A 243 22.31 18.95 -1.86
CA LYS A 243 22.67 18.98 -0.44
C LYS A 243 23.39 17.70 -0.05
N THR A 244 24.63 17.87 0.41
CA THR A 244 25.39 16.77 0.98
C THR A 244 24.94 16.50 2.41
N THR A 245 24.81 15.22 2.74
CA THR A 245 24.46 14.73 4.07
C THR A 245 25.67 14.12 4.77
N SER A 246 25.54 13.90 6.06
CA SER A 246 26.56 13.25 6.89
C SER A 246 25.91 12.26 7.86
N GLY A 247 26.69 11.67 8.78
CA GLY A 247 26.20 10.67 9.73
C GLY A 247 26.43 9.24 9.23
N ILE A 248 25.46 8.35 9.48
CA ILE A 248 25.58 6.95 9.07
C ILE A 248 25.49 6.79 7.55
N THR A 249 26.22 5.84 6.98
CA THR A 249 26.14 5.55 5.55
C THR A 249 24.83 4.83 5.22
N VAL A 250 24.04 5.42 4.34
CA VAL A 250 22.81 4.82 3.82
C VAL A 250 23.04 4.35 2.39
N GLN A 251 22.87 3.05 2.13
CA GLN A 251 23.10 2.51 0.80
C GLN A 251 22.14 3.11 -0.25
N PRO A 252 22.64 3.41 -1.47
CA PRO A 252 21.80 3.69 -2.63
C PRO A 252 20.76 2.59 -2.84
N ARG A 253 19.52 2.99 -3.14
CA ARG A 253 18.36 2.09 -3.18
C ARG A 253 17.29 2.61 -4.11
N TYR A 254 16.46 1.71 -4.63
CA TYR A 254 15.25 2.00 -5.40
C TYR A 254 14.07 1.21 -4.85
N GLY A 255 12.84 1.62 -5.19
CA GLY A 255 11.61 0.93 -4.74
C GLY A 255 11.40 0.96 -3.22
N HIS A 256 12.08 1.88 -2.53
CA HIS A 256 11.89 2.16 -1.11
C HIS A 256 10.71 3.12 -0.91
N SER A 257 10.24 3.26 0.32
CA SER A 257 9.26 4.28 0.68
C SER A 257 9.87 5.33 1.60
N ALA A 258 9.27 6.52 1.61
CA ALA A 258 9.66 7.61 2.48
C ALA A 258 8.42 8.34 3.01
N VAL A 259 8.48 8.82 4.24
CA VAL A 259 7.48 9.72 4.83
C VAL A 259 8.17 10.89 5.53
N LEU A 260 7.51 12.05 5.54
CA LEU A 260 7.89 13.18 6.38
C LEU A 260 7.19 13.05 7.73
N SER A 261 7.91 12.82 8.82
CA SER A 261 7.33 12.77 10.16
C SER A 261 6.94 14.16 10.68
N LYS A 262 6.10 14.21 11.72
CA LYS A 262 5.57 15.46 12.28
C LYS A 262 6.64 16.40 12.83
N ASP A 263 7.78 15.87 13.25
CA ASP A 263 8.95 16.61 13.72
C ASP A 263 9.87 17.09 12.57
N GLY A 264 9.47 16.88 11.32
CA GLY A 264 10.16 17.38 10.13
C GLY A 264 11.28 16.46 9.63
N ASN A 265 11.44 15.26 10.17
CA ASN A 265 12.43 14.30 9.69
C ASN A 265 11.89 13.47 8.52
N ILE A 266 12.76 13.05 7.60
CA ILE A 266 12.38 12.10 6.54
C ILE A 266 12.79 10.70 7.01
N ILE A 267 11.82 9.79 7.05
CA ILE A 267 12.04 8.39 7.41
C ILE A 267 11.92 7.55 6.16
N ILE A 268 12.96 6.81 5.80
CA ILE A 268 12.95 5.86 4.70
C ILE A 268 12.90 4.42 5.21
N PHE A 269 12.24 3.53 4.45
CA PHE A 269 12.21 2.11 4.75
C PHE A 269 12.35 1.26 3.48
N GLY A 270 13.10 0.16 3.59
CA GLY A 270 13.19 -0.85 2.55
C GLY A 270 13.96 -0.36 1.32
N GLY A 271 13.62 -0.99 0.21
CA GLY A 271 14.23 -0.84 -1.10
C GLY A 271 15.15 -2.01 -1.44
N ALA A 272 15.66 -1.97 -2.66
CA ALA A 272 16.67 -2.90 -3.14
C ALA A 272 17.85 -2.15 -3.74
N ARG A 273 19.01 -2.81 -3.78
CA ARG A 273 20.17 -2.40 -4.58
C ARG A 273 20.52 -3.56 -5.51
N GLY A 274 20.25 -3.39 -6.79
CA GLY A 274 20.17 -4.51 -7.72
C GLY A 274 19.06 -5.46 -7.26
N SER A 275 19.41 -6.72 -7.00
CA SER A 275 18.43 -7.73 -6.56
C SER A 275 18.54 -8.08 -5.06
N ALA A 276 19.34 -7.35 -4.30
CA ALA A 276 19.61 -7.60 -2.89
C ALA A 276 18.95 -6.57 -1.96
N GLN A 277 18.66 -7.00 -0.75
CA GLN A 277 18.27 -6.14 0.38
C GLN A 277 19.32 -5.05 0.64
N VAL A 278 18.86 -3.88 1.08
CA VAL A 278 19.69 -2.71 1.41
C VAL A 278 20.03 -2.62 2.89
N TYR A 279 21.07 -1.84 3.21
CA TYR A 279 21.47 -1.52 4.58
C TYR A 279 21.73 -0.02 4.79
N PRO A 280 21.31 0.56 5.93
CA PRO A 280 20.31 0.02 6.85
C PRO A 280 18.93 -0.05 6.18
N ASP A 281 18.04 -0.88 6.69
CA ASP A 281 16.70 -1.03 6.11
C ASP A 281 15.82 0.19 6.40
N LEU A 282 15.89 0.70 7.64
CA LEU A 282 15.30 1.97 8.07
C LEU A 282 16.40 2.99 8.33
N ALA A 283 16.22 4.22 7.83
CA ALA A 283 17.07 5.36 8.17
C ALA A 283 16.24 6.64 8.34
N VAL A 284 16.73 7.55 9.17
CA VAL A 284 16.09 8.83 9.45
C VAL A 284 17.04 9.95 9.08
N LEU A 285 16.60 10.84 8.18
CA LEU A 285 17.29 12.07 7.82
C LEU A 285 16.70 13.22 8.61
N ASN A 286 17.54 13.87 9.41
CA ASN A 286 17.18 15.16 9.98
C ASN A 286 17.29 16.25 8.91
N THR A 287 16.17 16.89 8.56
CA THR A 287 16.13 17.87 7.45
C THR A 287 16.68 19.25 7.83
N ASN A 288 16.91 19.50 9.12
CA ASN A 288 17.56 20.72 9.60
C ASN A 288 19.09 20.58 9.55
N THR A 289 19.61 19.44 10.04
CA THR A 289 21.06 19.20 10.14
C THR A 289 21.65 18.43 8.98
N TRP A 290 20.81 17.74 8.19
CA TRP A 290 21.20 16.87 7.09
C TRP A 290 22.08 15.70 7.54
N ILE A 291 21.76 15.16 8.72
CA ILE A 291 22.45 14.02 9.32
C ILE A 291 21.53 12.79 9.25
N TRP A 292 22.05 11.72 8.66
CA TRP A 292 21.43 10.39 8.69
C TRP A 292 21.71 9.68 10.01
N SER A 293 20.69 9.01 10.53
CA SER A 293 20.77 8.19 11.74
C SER A 293 19.92 6.93 11.64
N VAL A 294 20.21 5.95 12.50
CA VAL A 294 19.35 4.79 12.75
C VAL A 294 18.95 4.84 14.23
N PRO A 295 17.68 5.13 14.55
CA PRO A 295 17.22 5.12 15.94
C PRO A 295 17.40 3.74 16.58
N SER A 296 17.88 3.67 17.82
CA SER A 296 18.12 2.39 18.50
C SER A 296 16.86 1.52 18.58
N ASN A 297 15.72 2.12 18.89
CA ASN A 297 14.42 1.44 19.01
C ASN A 297 13.91 0.86 17.68
N SER A 298 14.43 1.31 16.53
CA SER A 298 13.97 0.82 15.22
C SER A 298 14.54 -0.55 14.87
N THR A 299 15.45 -1.08 15.70
CA THR A 299 16.11 -2.38 15.52
C THR A 299 15.41 -3.53 16.25
N VAL A 300 14.33 -3.24 17.00
CA VAL A 300 13.54 -4.21 17.74
C VAL A 300 12.24 -4.50 16.99
N ASN A 301 11.86 -5.79 16.88
CA ASN A 301 10.64 -6.24 16.17
C ASN A 301 10.57 -5.75 14.70
N VAL A 302 11.73 -5.76 14.02
CA VAL A 302 11.84 -5.27 12.64
C VAL A 302 11.02 -6.15 11.69
N PRO A 303 10.21 -5.56 10.80
CA PRO A 303 9.52 -6.30 9.75
C PRO A 303 10.54 -6.86 8.72
N PRO A 304 10.11 -7.76 7.82
CA PRO A 304 10.94 -8.11 6.68
C PRO A 304 11.25 -6.86 5.84
N SER A 305 12.43 -6.84 5.21
CA SER A 305 12.77 -5.80 4.24
C SER A 305 11.93 -5.94 2.99
N LEU A 306 11.42 -4.82 2.48
CA LEU A 306 10.46 -4.76 1.39
C LEU A 306 10.96 -3.86 0.26
N THR A 307 10.66 -4.19 -0.99
CA THR A 307 10.80 -3.28 -2.14
C THR A 307 9.47 -3.18 -2.87
N PHE A 308 9.23 -2.05 -3.53
CA PHE A 308 7.98 -1.70 -4.21
C PHE A 308 6.74 -1.83 -3.29
N HIS A 309 6.91 -1.51 -2.02
CA HIS A 309 5.83 -1.31 -1.05
C HIS A 309 5.43 0.17 -1.02
N THR A 310 4.33 0.48 -0.35
CA THR A 310 3.95 1.87 -0.08
C THR A 310 4.09 2.19 1.41
N ALA A 311 4.31 3.47 1.73
CA ALA A 311 4.21 3.96 3.10
C ALA A 311 3.48 5.31 3.14
N ASN A 312 2.63 5.48 4.14
CA ASN A 312 1.85 6.70 4.34
C ASN A 312 1.93 7.11 5.81
N LEU A 313 2.11 8.41 6.07
CA LEU A 313 2.01 8.92 7.43
C LEU A 313 0.53 9.17 7.76
N TYR A 314 0.06 8.56 8.84
CA TYR A 314 -1.20 8.93 9.48
C TYR A 314 -0.95 9.21 10.97
N LYS A 315 -1.26 10.43 11.41
CA LYS A 315 -0.92 10.93 12.76
C LYS A 315 0.59 10.76 13.04
N ILE A 316 0.98 9.87 13.95
CA ILE A 316 2.39 9.58 14.30
C ILE A 316 2.88 8.26 13.71
N TYR A 317 2.06 7.58 12.93
CA TYR A 317 2.34 6.26 12.42
C TYR A 317 2.72 6.33 10.95
N MET A 318 3.89 5.78 10.62
CA MET A 318 4.21 5.37 9.26
C MET A 318 3.59 3.99 9.05
N ILE A 319 2.59 3.91 8.17
CA ILE A 319 1.89 2.68 7.83
C ILE A 319 2.45 2.17 6.52
N ILE A 320 3.08 1.00 6.57
CA ILE A 320 3.77 0.36 5.46
C ILE A 320 2.94 -0.82 4.99
N ALA A 321 2.68 -0.92 3.69
CA ALA A 321 1.76 -1.90 3.14
C ALA A 321 2.39 -2.71 2.00
N PHE A 322 2.20 -4.03 2.07
CA PHE A 322 2.57 -4.98 1.02
C PHE A 322 4.05 -4.92 0.62
N GLY A 323 4.38 -5.13 -0.64
CA GLY A 323 5.73 -5.14 -1.21
C GLY A 323 6.30 -6.53 -1.47
N ARG A 324 7.37 -6.58 -2.27
CA ARG A 324 8.19 -7.78 -2.44
C ARG A 324 9.16 -7.88 -1.27
N LYS A 325 9.20 -9.02 -0.58
CA LYS A 325 10.22 -9.29 0.43
C LYS A 325 11.57 -9.41 -0.24
N THR A 326 12.55 -8.71 0.29
CA THR A 326 13.94 -8.75 -0.17
C THR A 326 14.80 -9.55 0.79
N SER A 327 15.88 -10.12 0.27
CA SER A 327 16.87 -10.88 1.04
C SER A 327 18.26 -10.61 0.47
N GLN A 328 19.29 -11.05 1.20
CA GLN A 328 20.68 -10.94 0.76
C GLN A 328 20.94 -11.69 -0.56
N VAL A 329 20.19 -12.77 -0.80
CA VAL A 329 20.20 -13.55 -2.05
C VAL A 329 18.84 -13.43 -2.72
N VAL A 330 18.83 -13.33 -4.05
CA VAL A 330 17.58 -13.26 -4.83
C VAL A 330 16.85 -14.59 -4.76
N VAL A 331 15.58 -14.56 -4.37
CA VAL A 331 14.70 -15.74 -4.39
C VAL A 331 13.61 -15.54 -5.44
N ARG A 332 13.46 -16.53 -6.33
CA ARG A 332 12.39 -16.58 -7.35
C ARG A 332 11.55 -17.86 -7.16
N PRO A 333 10.23 -17.80 -7.35
CA PRO A 333 9.41 -16.61 -7.61
C PRO A 333 9.46 -15.61 -6.44
N TYR A 334 9.20 -14.33 -6.71
CA TYR A 334 9.25 -13.30 -5.67
C TYR A 334 8.21 -13.59 -4.58
N ASN A 335 8.58 -13.33 -3.32
CA ASN A 335 7.68 -13.47 -2.18
C ASN A 335 7.00 -12.13 -1.89
N TYR A 336 5.70 -12.04 -2.10
CA TYR A 336 4.93 -10.82 -1.89
C TYR A 336 4.32 -10.80 -0.48
N SER A 337 4.42 -9.66 0.20
CA SER A 337 3.76 -9.44 1.48
C SER A 337 2.31 -8.99 1.27
N ASN A 338 1.39 -9.53 2.06
CA ASN A 338 0.01 -9.08 2.21
C ASN A 338 -0.26 -8.39 3.57
N ASN A 339 0.80 -8.00 4.27
CA ASN A 339 0.73 -7.47 5.62
C ASN A 339 0.79 -5.94 5.63
N ILE A 340 0.36 -5.38 6.76
CA ILE A 340 0.63 -4.01 7.17
C ILE A 340 1.67 -4.04 8.30
N TYR A 341 2.62 -3.11 8.24
CA TYR A 341 3.60 -2.87 9.29
C TYR A 341 3.46 -1.43 9.77
N ILE A 342 3.58 -1.21 11.07
CA ILE A 342 3.34 0.10 11.68
C ILE A 342 4.59 0.52 12.43
N PHE A 343 5.12 1.68 12.05
CA PHE A 343 6.24 2.30 12.73
C PHE A 343 5.77 3.57 13.44
N ASN A 344 5.92 3.62 14.76
CA ASN A 344 5.64 4.81 15.55
C ASN A 344 6.82 5.79 15.40
N THR A 345 6.58 6.89 14.69
CA THR A 345 7.59 7.91 14.38
C THR A 345 7.99 8.77 15.58
N ALA A 346 7.19 8.80 16.65
CA ALA A 346 7.51 9.56 17.85
C ALA A 346 8.47 8.80 18.78
N THR A 347 8.35 7.47 18.84
CA THR A 347 9.22 6.60 19.66
C THR A 347 10.28 5.87 18.85
N TYR A 348 10.22 6.02 17.52
CA TYR A 348 11.02 5.28 16.53
C TYR A 348 10.99 3.76 16.74
N SER A 349 9.81 3.19 16.98
CA SER A 349 9.64 1.77 17.28
C SER A 349 8.54 1.12 16.43
N TRP A 350 8.75 -0.12 16.05
CA TRP A 350 7.72 -0.96 15.43
C TRP A 350 6.66 -1.35 16.47
N VAL A 351 5.38 -1.32 16.08
CA VAL A 351 4.25 -1.63 16.95
C VAL A 351 3.34 -2.69 16.32
N SER A 352 2.72 -3.52 17.14
CA SER A 352 1.79 -4.57 16.70
C SER A 352 0.34 -4.10 16.54
N SER A 353 0.03 -2.87 16.95
CA SER A 353 -1.31 -2.30 16.79
C SER A 353 -1.26 -0.83 16.40
N PHE A 354 -2.25 -0.43 15.62
CA PHE A 354 -2.57 0.97 15.37
C PHE A 354 -3.53 1.45 16.46
N ASN A 355 -3.17 2.49 17.20
CA ASN A 355 -4.01 3.07 18.25
C ASN A 355 -4.47 4.47 17.85
N GLU A 356 -5.78 4.69 17.82
CA GLU A 356 -6.37 5.93 17.32
C GLU A 356 -6.17 7.13 18.26
N VAL A 357 -6.03 6.85 19.57
CA VAL A 357 -6.09 7.81 20.69
C VAL A 357 -4.74 8.43 21.07
N SER A 358 -3.66 8.20 20.33
CA SER A 358 -2.34 8.73 20.71
C SER A 358 -2.21 10.24 20.42
N GLN A 359 -2.82 11.09 21.25
CA GLN A 359 -2.30 12.40 21.60
C GLN A 359 -1.47 12.28 22.88
N GLY A 360 -0.25 12.79 22.86
CA GLY A 360 0.74 12.55 23.91
C GLY A 360 0.35 13.12 25.27
N THR A 361 0.54 12.32 26.32
CA THR A 361 0.99 12.78 27.64
C THR A 361 1.55 11.57 28.41
N PRO A 362 2.75 11.64 29.03
CA PRO A 362 3.21 10.58 29.91
C PRO A 362 2.43 10.67 31.22
N THR A 363 1.57 9.71 31.50
CA THR A 363 1.01 9.53 32.84
C THR A 363 1.87 8.52 33.58
N ASN A 364 2.65 9.03 34.54
CA ASN A 364 3.28 8.23 35.58
C ASN A 364 2.17 7.45 36.31
N SER A 365 2.28 6.13 36.35
CA SER A 365 1.52 5.30 37.29
C SER A 365 2.43 4.95 38.46
N ASP A 366 2.36 5.79 39.50
CA ASP A 366 2.80 5.40 40.82
C ASP A 366 1.91 4.29 41.36
N GLY A 367 2.55 3.28 41.94
CA GLY A 367 1.90 2.11 42.50
C GLY A 367 1.07 2.43 43.74
N ALA A 368 -0.03 1.70 43.88
CA ALA A 368 -0.68 1.50 45.17
C ALA A 368 -1.12 0.04 45.26
N ALA A 369 -0.34 -0.75 46.00
CA ALA A 369 -0.72 -2.06 46.46
C ALA A 369 -1.87 -1.95 47.47
N THR A 370 -2.89 -2.79 47.34
CA THR A 370 -3.75 -3.15 48.48
C THR A 370 -4.00 -4.66 48.50
N ASN A 371 -3.59 -5.25 49.61
CA ASN A 371 -3.86 -6.64 49.99
C ASN A 371 -5.32 -6.80 50.45
N LYS A 372 -5.95 -7.90 50.04
CA LYS A 372 -7.03 -8.64 50.72
C LYS A 372 -7.37 -9.82 49.82
N GLY A 373 -7.52 -11.06 50.25
CA GLY A 373 -7.55 -11.71 51.54
C GLY A 373 -7.99 -13.15 51.22
N ASP A 374 -7.31 -14.11 51.83
CA ASP A 374 -7.54 -15.54 51.65
C ASP A 374 -8.98 -15.92 52.03
N LEU A 375 -9.65 -16.79 51.26
CA LEU A 375 -10.85 -17.51 51.68
C LEU A 375 -11.05 -18.82 50.89
N SER A 376 -10.81 -19.89 51.64
CA SER A 376 -11.20 -21.30 51.52
C SER A 376 -12.15 -21.74 50.41
N THR A 377 -11.75 -22.85 49.80
CA THR A 377 -12.53 -23.82 49.01
C THR A 377 -13.71 -24.40 49.78
N ASP A 378 -14.90 -24.44 49.15
CA ASP A 378 -15.93 -25.42 49.49
C ASP A 378 -16.55 -26.05 48.22
N ASN A 379 -16.62 -27.38 48.24
CA ASN A 379 -17.05 -28.24 47.15
C ASN A 379 -18.55 -28.55 47.30
N GLY A 380 -19.39 -27.81 46.57
CA GLY A 380 -20.84 -28.05 46.49
C GLY A 380 -21.26 -28.65 45.14
N ASN A 381 -21.33 -29.98 45.08
CA ASN A 381 -21.81 -30.74 43.92
C ASN A 381 -23.34 -30.58 43.78
N SER A 382 -23.85 -29.93 42.73
CA SER A 382 -25.28 -29.93 42.41
C SER A 382 -25.51 -30.08 40.90
N SER A 383 -26.22 -31.16 40.54
CA SER A 383 -26.57 -31.58 39.19
C SER A 383 -27.41 -30.57 38.40
N THR A 384 -27.93 -29.52 39.05
CA THR A 384 -28.79 -28.50 38.44
C THR A 384 -28.03 -27.50 37.56
N TYR A 385 -26.78 -27.13 37.90
CA TYR A 385 -25.97 -26.20 37.09
C TYR A 385 -25.56 -26.80 35.74
N LYS A 386 -25.30 -28.12 35.70
CA LYS A 386 -24.96 -28.82 34.46
C LYS A 386 -26.13 -28.83 33.47
N ILE A 387 -27.36 -29.02 33.96
CA ILE A 387 -28.56 -29.05 33.11
C ILE A 387 -28.85 -27.67 32.48
N ILE A 388 -28.70 -26.59 33.26
CA ILE A 388 -28.87 -25.22 32.75
C ILE A 388 -27.79 -24.88 31.72
N LEU A 389 -26.53 -25.30 31.97
CA LEU A 389 -25.44 -25.11 31.02
C LEU A 389 -25.69 -25.86 29.69
N TYR A 390 -26.21 -27.09 29.72
CA TYR A 390 -26.54 -27.84 28.51
C TYR A 390 -27.74 -27.27 27.73
N LEU A 391 -28.74 -26.68 28.41
CA LEU A 391 -29.87 -26.02 27.75
C LEU A 391 -29.46 -24.71 27.07
N VAL A 392 -28.60 -23.91 27.70
CA VAL A 392 -28.06 -22.67 27.12
C VAL A 392 -27.16 -22.97 25.92
N ILE A 393 -26.32 -24.00 26.01
CA ILE A 393 -25.52 -24.48 24.88
C ILE A 393 -26.43 -25.03 23.76
N GLY A 394 -27.48 -25.77 24.10
CA GLY A 394 -28.42 -26.33 23.11
C GLY A 394 -29.16 -25.25 22.30
N ILE A 395 -29.68 -24.21 22.97
CA ILE A 395 -30.36 -23.08 22.30
C ILE A 395 -29.36 -22.27 21.46
N GLY A 396 -28.13 -22.06 21.98
CA GLY A 396 -27.04 -21.44 21.22
C GLY A 396 -26.65 -22.24 19.97
N CYS A 397 -26.61 -23.58 20.07
CA CYS A 397 -26.34 -24.45 18.93
C CYS A 397 -27.45 -24.42 17.88
N ILE A 398 -28.73 -24.30 18.27
CA ILE A 398 -29.85 -24.22 17.33
C ILE A 398 -29.86 -22.87 16.61
N ALA A 399 -29.59 -21.77 17.31
CA ALA A 399 -29.43 -20.44 16.70
C ALA A 399 -28.20 -20.38 15.76
N PHE A 400 -27.13 -21.07 16.12
CA PHE A 400 -25.93 -21.21 15.28
C PHE A 400 -26.21 -22.06 14.03
N LEU A 401 -26.91 -23.18 14.17
CA LEU A 401 -27.31 -24.06 13.05
C LEU A 401 -28.29 -23.37 12.09
N SER A 402 -29.22 -22.57 12.59
CA SER A 402 -30.13 -21.80 11.73
C SER A 402 -29.38 -20.69 10.97
N GLY A 403 -28.40 -20.03 11.60
CA GLY A 403 -27.47 -19.11 10.92
C GLY A 403 -26.64 -19.78 9.83
N LEU A 404 -26.13 -21.00 10.10
CA LEU A 404 -25.39 -21.83 9.13
C LEU A 404 -26.22 -22.18 7.90
N VAL A 405 -27.50 -22.53 8.06
CA VAL A 405 -28.41 -22.83 6.94
C VAL A 405 -28.68 -21.58 6.09
N VAL A 406 -28.79 -20.41 6.70
CA VAL A 406 -28.98 -19.13 5.98
C VAL A 406 -27.73 -18.76 5.19
N CYS A 407 -26.53 -18.87 5.79
CA CYS A 407 -25.26 -18.62 5.10
C CYS A 407 -25.04 -19.60 3.95
N TYR A 408 -25.27 -20.91 4.17
CA TYR A 408 -25.16 -21.93 3.13
C TYR A 408 -26.11 -21.64 1.95
N LYS A 409 -27.37 -21.29 2.22
CA LYS A 409 -28.33 -20.92 1.17
C LYS A 409 -27.88 -19.68 0.40
N LYS A 410 -27.25 -18.70 1.05
CA LYS A 410 -26.74 -17.48 0.40
C LYS A 410 -25.53 -17.78 -0.49
N CYS A 411 -24.58 -18.58 -0.01
CA CYS A 411 -23.42 -19.03 -0.80
C CYS A 411 -23.84 -19.90 -2.00
N TYR A 412 -24.78 -20.82 -1.81
CA TYR A 412 -25.33 -21.65 -2.89
C TYR A 412 -26.04 -20.83 -3.97
N LYS A 413 -26.82 -19.81 -3.57
CA LYS A 413 -27.50 -18.90 -4.50
C LYS A 413 -26.51 -18.04 -5.29
N ASN A 414 -25.39 -17.61 -4.68
CA ASN A 414 -24.34 -16.89 -5.39
C ASN A 414 -23.58 -17.80 -6.37
N ARG A 415 -23.26 -19.04 -5.98
CA ARG A 415 -22.59 -20.01 -6.86
C ARG A 415 -23.41 -20.33 -8.11
N THR A 416 -24.71 -20.62 -7.94
CA THR A 416 -25.61 -20.90 -9.07
C THR A 416 -25.80 -19.67 -9.99
N LYS A 417 -25.69 -18.46 -9.45
CA LYS A 417 -25.67 -17.22 -10.26
C LYS A 417 -24.39 -17.10 -11.10
N ILE A 418 -23.24 -17.44 -10.51
CA ILE A 418 -21.94 -17.45 -11.21
C ILE A 418 -21.92 -18.54 -12.29
N GLU A 419 -22.39 -19.75 -11.99
CA GLU A 419 -22.46 -20.85 -12.96
C GLU A 419 -23.38 -20.51 -14.13
N LYS A 420 -24.54 -19.87 -13.88
CA LYS A 420 -25.42 -19.38 -14.95
C LYS A 420 -24.76 -18.31 -15.82
N ASN A 421 -24.01 -17.38 -15.22
CA ASN A 421 -23.29 -16.34 -15.95
C ASN A 421 -22.15 -16.94 -16.80
N LEU A 422 -21.40 -17.91 -16.26
CA LEU A 422 -20.37 -18.62 -17.01
C LEU A 422 -20.97 -19.40 -18.19
N MET A 423 -22.12 -20.07 -17.99
CA MET A 423 -22.75 -20.82 -19.07
C MET A 423 -23.33 -19.92 -20.17
N SER A 424 -23.82 -18.71 -19.84
CA SER A 424 -24.24 -17.76 -20.88
C SER A 424 -23.04 -17.22 -21.66
N GLU A 425 -21.93 -16.94 -20.98
CA GLU A 425 -20.72 -16.41 -21.61
C GLU A 425 -20.04 -17.45 -22.53
N VAL A 426 -20.05 -18.73 -22.15
CA VAL A 426 -19.59 -19.85 -22.99
C VAL A 426 -20.52 -20.08 -24.18
N SER A 427 -21.83 -19.92 -24.02
CA SER A 427 -22.80 -20.00 -25.13
C SER A 427 -22.56 -18.90 -26.17
N ASP A 428 -22.34 -17.66 -25.72
CA ASP A 428 -22.08 -16.51 -26.60
C ASP A 428 -20.76 -16.66 -27.37
N LEU A 429 -19.75 -17.30 -26.78
CA LEU A 429 -18.47 -17.62 -27.44
C LEU A 429 -18.64 -18.70 -28.52
N HIS A 430 -19.43 -19.73 -28.26
CA HIS A 430 -19.67 -20.81 -29.21
C HIS A 430 -20.50 -20.37 -30.42
N ASP A 431 -21.45 -19.44 -30.23
CA ASP A 431 -22.18 -18.85 -31.36
C ASP A 431 -21.26 -17.98 -32.21
N LYS A 432 -20.36 -17.17 -31.60
CA LYS A 432 -19.37 -16.38 -32.35
C LYS A 432 -18.40 -17.24 -33.19
N GLU A 433 -17.96 -18.38 -32.68
CA GLU A 433 -17.10 -19.32 -33.42
C GLU A 433 -17.84 -20.04 -34.57
N ARG A 434 -19.15 -20.26 -34.44
CA ARG A 434 -19.96 -20.80 -35.55
C ARG A 434 -20.10 -19.83 -36.71
N TYR A 435 -20.18 -18.52 -36.44
CA TYR A 435 -20.28 -17.51 -37.49
C TYR A 435 -18.93 -17.20 -38.17
N SER A 436 -17.79 -17.47 -37.53
CA SER A 436 -16.46 -17.27 -38.14
C SER A 436 -16.02 -18.39 -39.07
N ASN A 437 -16.62 -19.58 -39.00
CA ASN A 437 -16.24 -20.75 -39.81
C ASN A 437 -17.08 -20.95 -41.08
N ILE A 438 -17.89 -19.97 -41.49
CA ILE A 438 -18.75 -20.03 -42.70
C ILE A 438 -18.23 -19.13 -43.84
N VAL A 439 -17.08 -18.46 -43.69
CA VAL A 439 -16.48 -17.64 -44.77
C VAL A 439 -15.08 -18.14 -45.11
N ILE A 440 -14.99 -19.21 -45.90
CA ILE A 440 -13.92 -19.46 -46.89
C ILE A 440 -14.57 -20.10 -48.11
#